data_AF-A0AAD7DC02-F1
#
_entry.id   AF-A0AAD7DC02-F1
#
_cell.length_a   1.000
_cell.length_b   1.000
_cell.length_c   1.000
_cell.angle_alpha   90.00
_cell.angle_beta   90.00
_cell.angle_gamma   90.00
#
_symmetry.space_group_name_H-M   'P 1'
#
loop_
_entity.id
_entity.type
_entity.pdbx_description
1 polymer ?
#
loop_
_entity_poly.entity_id
_entity_poly.type
_entity_poly.pdbx_seq_one_letter_code
_entity_poly.pdbx_strand_id
1 'polypeptide(L)'
;MSHSPTDEFINIWSGVEHSGSGDNEFHHAWVTEIAAAKHPNPPVQAVNALRAIYPGYSIVTTYENVLNFPALLSSPLPDAPLVSRLGVQPVARTKGKVSGVLVEDFNFAAFQAAWDQHDFLVYVVGYVLGLSTYKLYIVLHQGPEEPARSLILNAGLFSQTLHEEIWVFNQSFWHKDHTLWNDVQSADWKDVILSDDFKKNLQKDVYGFFKSESIYKELAIPWKRGIIMHGPPGNGKTISIKVIMKTCDALGFAPLYVKSFQSYKGEEGAMQDVFDKAREMAPCVVVLEDLDALINDRNRSFFMNQLDGLQSNDGLLVIGTTNHFDRLDAGLSTRPSRFDRKYLFDDPTRDERALYAKYWQGKLKSNAEIEFSDALVEDIADLTDKFSFAYLKEVFVSCLVILAGWEGDDKPVFETLLKAQIKTLRKQLDKPEGAAKRDFRPLLDAIAGPAAQSPPERNFRALLDRLVSETRREGRVGSVDIRSRIEALVAETQRTLEMSGSTPSAWDSGRSNSKLE
;
A
#
# COMPACT_ATOMS: atom_id res chain seq x y z
N MET A 1 -31.02 -9.58 -15.32
CA MET A 1 -31.21 -10.59 -16.37
C MET A 1 -29.82 -10.94 -16.88
N SER A 2 -29.42 -12.19 -16.68
CA SER A 2 -28.14 -12.74 -17.11
C SER A 2 -28.11 -12.88 -18.63
N HIS A 3 -27.18 -12.21 -19.30
CA HIS A 3 -26.79 -12.56 -20.65
C HIS A 3 -25.36 -13.14 -20.59
N SER A 4 -25.31 -14.43 -20.91
CA SER A 4 -24.11 -15.20 -21.23
C SER A 4 -23.48 -14.61 -22.49
N PRO A 5 -22.21 -14.19 -22.50
CA PRO A 5 -21.51 -13.89 -23.74
C PRO A 5 -20.94 -15.20 -24.29
N THR A 6 -21.83 -15.99 -24.90
CA THR A 6 -21.46 -17.05 -25.83
C THR A 6 -22.01 -16.64 -27.20
N ASP A 7 -21.47 -15.56 -27.73
CA ASP A 7 -21.47 -15.31 -29.17
C ASP A 7 -20.01 -15.37 -29.60
N GLU A 8 -19.71 -16.35 -30.44
CA GLU A 8 -18.39 -16.65 -30.97
C GLU A 8 -17.82 -15.41 -31.66
N PHE A 9 -16.83 -14.79 -31.03
CA PHE A 9 -15.91 -13.88 -31.71
C PHE A 9 -15.11 -14.72 -32.71
N ILE A 10 -15.58 -14.80 -33.95
CA ILE A 10 -14.84 -15.42 -35.04
C ILE A 10 -13.65 -14.49 -35.31
N ASN A 11 -12.45 -14.91 -34.88
CA ASN A 11 -11.18 -14.29 -35.25
C ASN A 11 -11.01 -14.36 -36.77
N ILE A 12 -11.43 -13.30 -37.45
CA ILE A 12 -11.01 -13.03 -38.82
C ILE A 12 -9.89 -12.02 -38.70
N TRP A 13 -8.68 -12.48 -38.36
CA TRP A 13 -7.51 -11.73 -38.79
C TRP A 13 -7.64 -11.68 -40.31
N SER A 14 -8.07 -10.54 -40.85
CA SER A 14 -8.13 -10.37 -42.29
C SER A 14 -6.73 -10.70 -42.80
N GLY A 15 -6.62 -11.71 -43.67
CA GLY A 15 -5.36 -12.30 -44.13
C GLY A 15 -4.55 -11.35 -45.01
N VAL A 16 -4.32 -10.13 -44.55
CA VAL A 16 -3.41 -9.17 -45.14
C VAL A 16 -2.02 -9.66 -44.80
N GLU A 17 -1.33 -10.18 -45.81
CA GLU A 17 0.12 -10.42 -45.74
C GLU A 17 0.81 -9.10 -45.37
N HIS A 18 1.10 -8.92 -44.08
CA HIS A 18 1.98 -7.87 -43.61
C HIS A 18 3.40 -8.25 -44.03
N SER A 19 3.95 -7.56 -45.04
CA SER A 19 5.36 -7.64 -45.33
C SER A 19 6.13 -6.95 -44.19
N GLY A 20 6.69 -7.71 -43.25
CA GLY A 20 7.42 -7.20 -42.07
C GLY A 20 8.65 -6.31 -42.35
N SER A 21 8.92 -5.94 -43.61
CA SER A 21 9.95 -4.98 -43.99
C SER A 21 9.67 -3.57 -43.48
N GLY A 22 8.40 -3.14 -43.46
CA GLY A 22 8.00 -1.80 -43.02
C GLY A 22 8.23 -1.55 -41.53
N ASP A 23 7.97 -2.54 -40.67
CA ASP A 23 8.18 -2.46 -39.23
C ASP A 23 9.66 -2.34 -38.86
N ASN A 24 10.51 -3.10 -39.55
CA ASN A 24 11.96 -3.04 -39.39
C ASN A 24 12.53 -1.71 -39.89
N GLU A 25 11.99 -1.17 -40.99
CA GLU A 25 12.35 0.15 -41.50
C GLU A 25 11.96 1.26 -40.50
N PHE A 26 10.76 1.18 -39.91
CA PHE A 26 10.35 2.12 -38.87
C PHE A 26 11.23 2.04 -37.63
N HIS A 27 11.54 0.85 -37.12
CA HIS A 27 12.44 0.68 -35.99
C HIS A 27 13.82 1.26 -36.27
N HIS A 28 14.39 0.98 -37.45
CA HIS A 28 15.68 1.53 -37.84
C HIS A 28 15.64 3.07 -37.88
N ALA A 29 14.65 3.66 -38.53
CA ALA A 29 14.45 5.11 -38.55
C ALA A 29 14.24 5.69 -37.14
N TRP A 30 13.51 4.97 -36.28
CA TRP A 30 13.27 5.37 -34.90
C TRP A 30 14.58 5.49 -34.12
N VAL A 31 15.43 4.47 -34.17
CA VAL A 31 16.67 4.42 -33.39
C VAL A 31 17.74 5.36 -33.94
N THR A 32 17.90 5.48 -35.26
CA THR A 32 19.04 6.20 -35.87
C THR A 32 18.77 7.68 -36.16
N GLU A 33 17.52 8.06 -36.42
CA GLU A 33 17.15 9.41 -36.83
C GLU A 33 16.18 10.09 -35.85
N ILE A 34 15.09 9.41 -35.46
CA ILE A 34 13.97 10.06 -34.78
C ILE A 34 14.20 10.22 -33.27
N ALA A 35 14.51 9.14 -32.56
CA ALA A 35 14.74 9.15 -31.12
C ALA A 35 16.15 9.63 -30.73
N ALA A 36 17.06 9.76 -31.72
CA ALA A 36 18.43 10.25 -31.55
C ALA A 36 18.54 11.77 -31.31
N ALA A 37 17.43 12.45 -31.01
CA ALA A 37 17.34 13.89 -30.78
C ALA A 37 17.83 14.77 -31.96
N LYS A 38 17.92 14.22 -33.18
CA LYS A 38 18.25 15.01 -34.38
C LYS A 38 17.13 15.97 -34.79
N HIS A 39 15.91 15.73 -34.29
CA HIS A 39 14.73 16.55 -34.54
C HIS A 39 14.09 17.01 -33.22
N PRO A 40 13.52 18.24 -33.17
CA PRO A 40 12.98 18.81 -31.95
C PRO A 40 11.66 18.15 -31.48
N ASN A 41 11.04 17.29 -32.29
CA ASN A 41 9.76 16.66 -31.98
C ASN A 41 9.69 15.20 -32.51
N PRO A 42 10.22 14.23 -31.75
CA PRO A 42 10.19 12.81 -32.15
C PRO A 42 8.78 12.27 -32.45
N PRO A 43 7.72 12.58 -31.68
CA PRO A 43 6.35 12.16 -32.01
C PRO A 43 5.89 12.53 -33.43
N VAL A 44 6.15 13.76 -33.89
CA VAL A 44 5.75 14.21 -35.24
C VAL A 44 6.51 13.44 -36.33
N GLN A 45 7.81 13.19 -36.12
CA GLN A 45 8.62 12.43 -37.08
C GLN A 45 8.18 10.95 -37.14
N ALA A 46 7.80 10.37 -35.99
CA ALA A 46 7.21 9.02 -35.93
C ALA A 46 5.98 8.91 -36.82
N VAL A 47 5.03 9.86 -36.68
CA VAL A 47 3.79 9.89 -37.46
C VAL A 47 4.09 10.03 -38.95
N ASN A 48 5.06 10.87 -39.34
CA ASN A 48 5.42 11.04 -40.75
C ASN A 48 6.06 9.78 -41.36
N ALA A 49 6.94 9.11 -40.61
CA ALA A 49 7.57 7.86 -41.05
C ALA A 49 6.52 6.75 -41.21
N LEU A 50 5.64 6.57 -40.23
CA LEU A 50 4.57 5.57 -40.29
C LEU A 50 3.56 5.86 -41.40
N ARG A 51 3.27 7.14 -41.69
CA ARG A 51 2.39 7.51 -42.81
C ARG A 51 2.97 7.13 -44.17
N ALA A 52 4.29 7.13 -44.31
CA ALA A 52 4.95 6.68 -45.54
C ALA A 52 4.88 5.15 -45.71
N ILE A 53 4.97 4.41 -44.60
CA ILE A 53 4.94 2.93 -44.59
C ILE A 53 3.51 2.40 -44.74
N TYR A 54 2.52 3.04 -44.11
CA TYR A 54 1.12 2.61 -44.08
C TYR A 54 0.19 3.64 -44.77
N PRO A 55 0.27 3.79 -46.11
CA PRO A 55 -0.62 4.70 -46.82
C PRO A 55 -2.07 4.20 -46.72
N GLY A 56 -2.97 5.05 -46.20
CA GLY A 56 -4.39 4.72 -46.00
C GLY A 56 -4.77 4.37 -44.55
N TYR A 57 -3.79 4.31 -43.65
CA TYR A 57 -4.05 4.21 -42.21
C TYR A 57 -4.19 5.62 -41.61
N SER A 58 -5.19 5.81 -40.76
CA SER A 58 -5.19 6.88 -39.77
C SER A 58 -4.16 6.58 -38.69
N ILE A 59 -3.55 7.63 -38.12
CA ILE A 59 -2.49 7.51 -37.12
C ILE A 59 -2.84 8.46 -35.98
N VAL A 60 -3.10 7.91 -34.81
CA VAL A 60 -3.43 8.67 -33.60
C VAL A 60 -2.41 8.36 -32.52
N THR A 61 -1.87 9.38 -31.87
CA THR A 61 -0.88 9.22 -30.80
C THR A 61 -1.50 9.49 -29.44
N THR A 62 -1.04 8.78 -28.42
CA THR A 62 -1.46 8.99 -27.03
C THR A 62 -0.33 8.64 -26.05
N TYR A 63 -0.41 9.21 -24.85
CA TYR A 63 0.41 8.79 -23.71
C TYR A 63 -0.29 7.72 -22.85
N GLU A 64 -1.58 7.46 -23.11
CA GLU A 64 -2.33 6.40 -22.45
C GLU A 64 -1.84 5.02 -22.93
N ASN A 65 -1.59 4.13 -21.99
CA ASN A 65 -1.22 2.75 -22.32
C ASN A 65 -2.46 1.96 -22.72
N VAL A 66 -2.82 2.02 -24.01
CA VAL A 66 -3.96 1.29 -24.58
C VAL A 66 -3.81 -0.23 -24.46
N LEU A 67 -2.59 -0.76 -24.34
CA LEU A 67 -2.35 -2.19 -24.16
C LEU A 67 -2.76 -2.70 -22.77
N ASN A 68 -2.92 -1.80 -21.79
CA ASN A 68 -3.47 -2.16 -20.47
C ASN A 68 -5.00 -2.23 -20.46
N PHE A 69 -5.68 -1.90 -21.56
CA PHE A 69 -7.12 -1.99 -21.64
C PHE A 69 -7.56 -3.46 -21.81
N PRO A 70 -8.26 -4.08 -20.84
CA PRO A 70 -8.47 -5.53 -20.85
C PRO A 70 -9.32 -6.05 -22.02
N ALA A 71 -10.14 -5.19 -22.62
CA ALA A 71 -10.96 -5.54 -23.77
C ALA A 71 -10.17 -5.52 -25.10
N LEU A 72 -8.96 -4.94 -25.12
CA LEU A 72 -8.11 -4.93 -26.30
C LEU A 72 -7.37 -6.27 -26.41
N LEU A 73 -7.74 -7.06 -27.42
CA LEU A 73 -6.96 -8.24 -27.78
C LEU A 73 -5.70 -7.78 -28.50
N SER A 74 -4.53 -8.24 -28.09
CA SER A 74 -3.27 -7.87 -28.74
C SER A 74 -2.25 -8.99 -28.75
N SER A 75 -1.42 -9.00 -29.78
CA SER A 75 -0.26 -9.88 -29.89
C SER A 75 0.90 -9.15 -30.57
N PRO A 76 2.16 -9.37 -30.16
CA PRO A 76 3.31 -8.80 -30.86
C PRO A 76 3.30 -9.17 -32.36
N LEU A 77 3.69 -8.23 -33.21
CA LEU A 77 3.91 -8.52 -34.63
C LEU A 77 5.15 -9.43 -34.79
N PRO A 78 5.05 -10.58 -35.47
CA PRO A 78 6.13 -11.58 -35.51
C PRO A 78 7.46 -11.06 -36.05
N ASP A 79 7.42 -10.19 -37.06
CA ASP A 79 8.61 -9.69 -37.76
C ASP A 79 9.07 -8.31 -37.30
N ALA A 80 8.38 -7.72 -36.31
CA ALA A 80 8.72 -6.42 -35.77
C ALA A 80 9.72 -6.54 -34.61
N PRO A 81 10.71 -5.63 -34.50
CA PRO A 81 11.61 -5.59 -33.36
C PRO A 81 10.85 -5.43 -32.05
N LEU A 82 11.18 -6.28 -31.06
CA LEU A 82 10.65 -6.20 -29.70
C LEU A 82 11.80 -5.89 -28.76
N VAL A 83 11.93 -4.61 -28.37
CA VAL A 83 12.94 -4.14 -27.43
C VAL A 83 12.26 -3.90 -26.09
N SER A 84 12.40 -4.86 -25.19
CA SER A 84 11.82 -4.80 -23.85
C SER A 84 12.87 -4.79 -22.74
N ARG A 85 12.44 -4.38 -21.56
CA ARG A 85 13.16 -4.52 -20.29
C ARG A 85 12.35 -5.44 -19.39
N LEU A 86 12.95 -6.54 -18.97
CA LEU A 86 12.36 -7.42 -17.97
C LEU A 86 12.75 -6.95 -16.57
N GLY A 87 11.74 -6.77 -15.72
CA GLY A 87 11.86 -6.57 -14.29
C GLY A 87 11.29 -7.75 -13.53
N VAL A 88 11.77 -7.96 -12.30
CA VAL A 88 11.13 -8.86 -11.35
C VAL A 88 10.41 -8.00 -10.33
N GLN A 89 9.08 -8.11 -10.28
CA GLN A 89 8.29 -7.49 -9.23
C GLN A 89 8.16 -8.49 -8.07
N PRO A 90 8.82 -8.27 -6.93
CA PRO A 90 8.73 -9.20 -5.80
C PRO A 90 7.32 -9.18 -5.21
N VAL A 91 6.84 -10.36 -4.81
CA VAL A 91 5.60 -10.51 -4.06
C VAL A 91 5.93 -10.86 -2.62
N ALA A 92 5.20 -10.28 -1.67
CA ALA A 92 5.39 -10.61 -0.25
C ALA A 92 5.24 -12.12 -0.05
N ARG A 93 6.23 -12.75 0.61
CA ARG A 93 6.24 -14.22 0.84
C ARG A 93 5.00 -14.71 1.59
N THR A 94 4.35 -13.83 2.36
CA THR A 94 3.10 -14.12 3.08
C THR A 94 1.89 -14.23 2.14
N LYS A 95 1.98 -13.73 0.90
CA LYS A 95 0.89 -13.71 -0.09
C LYS A 95 1.02 -14.79 -1.17
N GLY A 96 2.04 -15.66 -1.14
CA GLY A 96 2.16 -16.77 -2.09
C GLY A 96 3.50 -17.52 -2.08
N LYS A 97 3.54 -18.67 -2.79
CA LYS A 97 4.75 -19.50 -2.96
C LYS A 97 5.74 -18.96 -4.00
N VAL A 98 5.31 -18.01 -4.82
CA VAL A 98 6.12 -17.42 -5.90
C VAL A 98 6.79 -16.15 -5.39
N SER A 99 8.12 -16.05 -5.54
CA SER A 99 8.92 -14.92 -5.01
C SER A 99 8.73 -13.60 -5.77
N GLY A 100 8.06 -13.63 -6.92
CA GLY A 100 7.81 -12.45 -7.75
C GLY A 100 7.18 -12.81 -9.09
N VAL A 101 6.72 -11.80 -9.82
CA VAL A 101 6.27 -11.93 -11.21
C VAL A 101 7.25 -11.23 -12.13
N LEU A 102 7.46 -11.79 -13.32
CA LEU A 102 8.17 -11.08 -14.39
C LEU A 102 7.24 -10.01 -14.94
N VAL A 103 7.74 -8.79 -14.97
CA VAL A 103 7.07 -7.65 -15.60
C VAL A 103 7.92 -7.25 -16.78
N GLU A 104 7.33 -7.21 -17.96
CA GLU A 104 7.99 -6.78 -19.17
C GLU A 104 7.56 -5.36 -19.52
N ASP A 105 8.53 -4.51 -19.79
CA ASP A 105 8.31 -3.10 -20.10
C ASP A 105 8.91 -2.76 -21.47
N PHE A 106 8.09 -2.33 -22.42
CA PHE A 106 8.53 -2.14 -23.81
C PHE A 106 9.14 -0.75 -24.03
N ASN A 107 10.34 -0.70 -24.59
CA ASN A 107 10.96 0.54 -25.10
C ASN A 107 10.68 0.73 -26.60
N PHE A 108 10.61 -0.37 -27.35
CA PHE A 108 10.07 -0.38 -28.70
C PHE A 108 9.32 -1.69 -28.90
N ALA A 109 8.08 -1.62 -29.39
CA ALA A 109 7.29 -2.79 -29.72
C ALA A 109 6.21 -2.43 -30.74
N ALA A 110 5.80 -3.40 -31.55
CA ALA A 110 4.65 -3.27 -32.43
C ALA A 110 3.70 -4.45 -32.20
N PHE A 111 2.41 -4.16 -32.09
CA PHE A 111 1.36 -5.14 -31.83
C PHE A 111 0.30 -5.05 -32.92
N GLN A 112 -0.19 -6.21 -33.36
CA GLN A 112 -1.52 -6.27 -33.94
C GLN A 112 -2.53 -6.34 -32.80
N ALA A 113 -3.62 -5.58 -32.92
CA ALA A 113 -4.64 -5.52 -31.88
C ALA A 113 -6.05 -5.43 -32.46
N ALA A 114 -7.05 -5.90 -31.72
CA ALA A 114 -8.44 -5.90 -32.13
C ALA A 114 -9.36 -5.48 -30.98
N TRP A 115 -10.29 -4.57 -31.25
CA TRP A 115 -11.31 -4.10 -30.30
C TRP A 115 -12.52 -3.50 -31.05
N ASP A 116 -13.73 -3.74 -30.54
CA ASP A 116 -15.01 -3.21 -31.07
C ASP A 116 -15.16 -3.34 -32.59
N GLN A 117 -14.90 -4.55 -33.13
CA GLN A 117 -14.96 -4.89 -34.57
C GLN A 117 -13.90 -4.24 -35.45
N HIS A 118 -12.90 -3.59 -34.87
CA HIS A 118 -11.82 -2.94 -35.60
C HIS A 118 -10.46 -3.58 -35.32
N ASP A 119 -9.66 -3.70 -36.37
CA ASP A 119 -8.24 -4.07 -36.29
C ASP A 119 -7.37 -2.81 -36.19
N PHE A 120 -6.29 -2.93 -35.45
CA PHE A 120 -5.33 -1.88 -35.17
C PHE A 120 -3.89 -2.40 -35.26
N LEU A 121 -2.97 -1.49 -35.59
CA LEU A 121 -1.56 -1.66 -35.25
C LEU A 121 -1.24 -0.69 -34.10
N VAL A 122 -0.57 -1.17 -33.08
CA VAL A 122 -0.17 -0.36 -31.92
C VAL A 122 1.35 -0.40 -31.79
N TYR A 123 2.00 0.74 -32.00
CA TYR A 123 3.41 0.91 -31.69
C TYR A 123 3.59 1.50 -30.31
N VAL A 124 4.52 0.96 -29.54
CA VAL A 124 5.02 1.54 -28.31
C VAL A 124 6.43 2.01 -28.59
N VAL A 125 6.68 3.31 -28.42
CA VAL A 125 8.00 3.89 -28.70
C VAL A 125 8.48 4.79 -27.56
N GLY A 126 9.66 4.47 -27.04
CA GLY A 126 10.35 5.25 -26.01
C GLY A 126 11.26 6.31 -26.61
N TYR A 127 11.20 7.53 -26.07
CA TYR A 127 12.10 8.63 -26.45
C TYR A 127 12.48 9.47 -25.24
N VAL A 128 13.61 10.16 -25.33
CA VAL A 128 14.08 11.10 -24.31
C VAL A 128 13.71 12.52 -24.73
N LEU A 129 13.13 13.29 -23.83
CA LEU A 129 12.89 14.71 -24.01
C LEU A 129 13.30 15.45 -22.73
N GLY A 130 14.34 16.29 -22.84
CA GLY A 130 14.98 16.89 -21.67
C GLY A 130 15.66 15.83 -20.80
N LEU A 131 15.31 15.79 -19.51
CA LEU A 131 15.86 14.85 -18.52
C LEU A 131 14.95 13.64 -18.27
N SER A 132 13.86 13.49 -19.04
CA SER A 132 12.84 12.48 -18.82
C SER A 132 12.72 11.54 -20.02
N THR A 133 12.42 10.28 -19.74
CA THR A 133 12.04 9.29 -20.76
C THR A 133 10.52 9.25 -20.85
N TYR A 134 10.00 9.33 -22.06
CA TYR A 134 8.57 9.27 -22.38
C TYR A 134 8.27 8.03 -23.19
N LYS A 135 7.05 7.53 -23.07
CA LYS A 135 6.50 6.48 -23.94
C LYS A 135 5.35 7.07 -24.73
N LEU A 136 5.39 6.85 -26.03
CA LEU A 136 4.32 7.19 -26.95
C LEU A 136 3.67 5.91 -27.44
N TYR A 137 2.35 5.85 -27.37
CA TYR A 137 1.55 4.83 -28.01
C TYR A 137 1.00 5.40 -29.31
N ILE A 138 1.23 4.72 -30.42
CA ILE A 138 0.78 5.13 -31.75
C ILE A 138 -0.21 4.07 -32.23
N VAL A 139 -1.47 4.46 -32.34
CA VAL A 139 -2.57 3.59 -32.78
C VAL A 139 -2.86 3.89 -34.24
N LEU A 140 -2.72 2.87 -35.08
CA LEU A 140 -3.02 2.94 -36.50
C LEU A 140 -4.28 2.14 -36.80
N HIS A 141 -5.15 2.69 -37.65
CA HIS A 141 -6.34 2.01 -38.13
C HIS A 141 -6.54 2.26 -39.63
N GLN A 142 -6.83 1.22 -40.41
CA GLN A 142 -7.07 1.37 -41.84
C GLN A 142 -8.41 2.08 -42.09
N GLY A 143 -8.36 3.32 -42.62
CA GLY A 143 -9.55 4.16 -42.80
C GLY A 143 -9.60 5.36 -41.84
N PRO A 144 -10.79 5.79 -41.38
CA PRO A 144 -10.96 7.01 -40.60
C PRO A 144 -10.35 6.92 -39.19
N GLU A 145 -10.13 8.05 -38.53
CA GLU A 145 -9.49 8.10 -37.20
C GLU A 145 -10.41 7.72 -36.02
N GLU A 146 -11.73 7.68 -36.24
CA GLU A 146 -12.73 7.50 -35.17
C GLU A 146 -12.58 6.20 -34.36
N PRO A 147 -12.27 5.03 -34.96
CA PRO A 147 -12.03 3.81 -34.19
C PRO A 147 -10.82 3.92 -33.25
N ALA A 148 -9.73 4.51 -33.72
CA ALA A 148 -8.52 4.71 -32.91
C ALA A 148 -8.78 5.67 -31.75
N ARG A 149 -9.50 6.78 -32.00
CA ARG A 149 -9.92 7.72 -30.96
C ARG A 149 -10.85 7.09 -29.93
N SER A 150 -11.79 6.26 -30.39
CA SER A 150 -12.73 5.53 -29.52
C SER A 150 -12.00 4.53 -28.63
N LEU A 151 -11.02 3.79 -29.17
CA LEU A 151 -10.16 2.91 -28.37
C LEU A 151 -9.41 3.69 -27.30
N ILE A 152 -8.75 4.79 -27.67
CA ILE A 152 -7.97 5.61 -26.73
C ILE A 152 -8.88 6.19 -25.63
N LEU A 153 -10.06 6.68 -25.98
CA LEU A 153 -11.04 7.20 -25.03
C LEU A 153 -11.48 6.12 -24.03
N ASN A 154 -11.82 4.93 -24.51
CA ASN A 154 -12.26 3.83 -23.64
C ASN A 154 -11.12 3.29 -22.76
N ALA A 155 -9.91 3.18 -23.30
CA ALA A 155 -8.72 2.82 -22.53
C ALA A 155 -8.42 3.86 -21.44
N GLY A 156 -8.56 5.16 -21.75
CA GLY A 156 -8.40 6.24 -20.78
C GLY A 156 -9.48 6.25 -19.70
N LEU A 157 -10.76 6.07 -20.07
CA LEU A 157 -11.85 5.93 -19.09
C LEU A 157 -11.64 4.72 -18.18
N PHE A 158 -11.18 3.60 -18.74
CA PHE A 158 -10.80 2.42 -17.96
C PHE A 158 -9.63 2.72 -16.99
N SER A 159 -8.60 3.44 -17.45
CA SER A 159 -7.44 3.77 -16.62
C SER A 159 -7.78 4.71 -15.46
N GLN A 160 -8.81 5.57 -15.61
CA GLN A 160 -9.26 6.51 -14.58
C GLN A 160 -10.27 5.94 -13.59
N THR A 161 -11.01 4.89 -13.98
CA THR A 161 -11.99 4.20 -13.11
C THR A 161 -11.29 3.22 -12.18
N LEU A 162 -11.76 3.08 -10.94
CA LEU A 162 -11.19 2.13 -9.96
C LEU A 162 -11.73 0.72 -10.22
N HIS A 163 -10.84 -0.28 -10.24
CA HIS A 163 -11.17 -1.70 -10.41
C HIS A 163 -10.66 -2.47 -9.20
N GLU A 164 -11.36 -2.35 -8.07
CA GLU A 164 -10.94 -2.91 -6.77
C GLU A 164 -9.62 -2.31 -6.24
N GLU A 165 -9.51 -0.99 -6.31
CA GLU A 165 -8.29 -0.26 -5.98
C GLU A 165 -8.62 0.98 -5.14
N ILE A 166 -7.60 1.56 -4.50
CA ILE A 166 -7.70 2.87 -3.86
C ILE A 166 -6.72 3.81 -4.56
N TRP A 167 -7.15 5.04 -4.84
CA TRP A 167 -6.24 6.09 -5.29
C TRP A 167 -5.34 6.52 -4.12
N VAL A 168 -4.03 6.38 -4.28
CA VAL A 168 -3.03 6.78 -3.28
C VAL A 168 -2.13 7.86 -3.86
N PHE A 169 -2.05 8.99 -3.15
CA PHE A 169 -1.11 10.06 -3.48
C PHE A 169 0.15 9.97 -2.63
N ASN A 170 1.31 9.92 -3.28
CA ASN A 170 2.61 9.95 -2.61
C ASN A 170 3.68 10.55 -3.54
N GLN A 171 4.52 11.43 -3.01
CA GLN A 171 5.67 12.00 -3.73
C GLN A 171 5.32 12.58 -5.12
N SER A 172 4.24 13.37 -5.20
CA SER A 172 3.71 13.99 -6.43
C SER A 172 2.96 13.08 -7.40
N PHE A 173 2.75 11.81 -7.07
CA PHE A 173 2.09 10.87 -7.99
C PHE A 173 0.88 10.21 -7.37
N TRP A 174 -0.22 10.22 -8.14
CA TRP A 174 -1.35 9.32 -7.93
C TRP A 174 -1.03 7.95 -8.51
N HIS A 175 -1.31 6.91 -7.74
CA HIS A 175 -1.30 5.53 -8.22
C HIS A 175 -2.47 4.76 -7.61
N LYS A 176 -2.87 3.68 -8.26
CA LYS A 176 -3.89 2.75 -7.77
C LYS A 176 -3.22 1.67 -6.92
N ASP A 177 -3.76 1.41 -5.73
CA ASP A 177 -3.21 0.44 -4.78
C ASP A 177 -4.25 -0.65 -4.43
N HIS A 178 -4.17 -1.77 -5.14
CA HIS A 178 -5.00 -2.96 -4.88
C HIS A 178 -4.62 -3.67 -3.55
N THR A 179 -3.37 -3.53 -3.09
CA THR A 179 -2.98 -4.13 -1.80
C THR A 179 -3.66 -3.40 -0.65
N LEU A 180 -3.65 -2.06 -0.68
CA LEU A 180 -4.37 -1.25 0.29
C LEU A 180 -5.88 -1.51 0.23
N TRP A 181 -6.44 -1.67 -0.98
CA TRP A 181 -7.85 -2.03 -1.14
C TRP A 181 -8.20 -3.33 -0.42
N ASN A 182 -7.43 -4.41 -0.63
CA ASN A 182 -7.64 -5.68 0.09
C ASN A 182 -7.57 -5.51 1.62
N ASP A 183 -6.60 -4.73 2.11
CA ASP A 183 -6.47 -4.46 3.54
C ASP A 183 -7.68 -3.69 4.09
N VAL A 184 -8.24 -2.77 3.31
CA VAL A 184 -9.47 -2.02 3.63
C VAL A 184 -10.70 -2.93 3.62
N GLN A 185 -10.81 -3.87 2.67
CA GLN A 185 -11.92 -4.81 2.59
C GLN A 185 -12.03 -5.73 3.82
N SER A 186 -10.92 -5.99 4.51
CA SER A 186 -10.92 -6.80 5.73
C SER A 186 -11.57 -6.11 6.94
N ALA A 187 -11.80 -4.79 6.89
CA ALA A 187 -12.35 -4.03 8.02
C ALA A 187 -13.89 -4.02 8.01
N ASP A 188 -14.51 -4.04 9.18
CA ASP A 188 -15.96 -3.94 9.36
C ASP A 188 -16.32 -3.08 10.59
N TRP A 189 -17.51 -2.47 10.59
CA TRP A 189 -17.99 -1.66 11.72
C TRP A 189 -18.09 -2.46 13.03
N LYS A 190 -18.28 -3.79 12.96
CA LYS A 190 -18.25 -4.67 14.14
C LYS A 190 -16.87 -4.72 14.81
N ASP A 191 -15.80 -4.45 14.06
CA ASP A 191 -14.42 -4.46 14.55
C ASP A 191 -14.03 -3.10 15.15
N VAL A 192 -14.86 -2.07 14.97
CA VAL A 192 -14.71 -0.75 15.60
C VAL A 192 -15.38 -0.80 16.97
N ILE A 193 -14.57 -1.05 18.00
CA ILE A 193 -15.03 -1.14 19.39
C ILE A 193 -15.18 0.25 19.98
N LEU A 194 -16.27 0.94 19.63
CA LEU A 194 -16.69 2.22 20.20
C LEU A 194 -18.18 2.15 20.54
N SER A 195 -18.65 3.07 21.39
CA SER A 195 -20.08 3.16 21.71
C SER A 195 -20.96 3.23 20.44
N ASP A 196 -22.13 2.60 20.51
CA ASP A 196 -23.04 2.55 19.36
C ASP A 196 -23.52 3.93 18.92
N ASP A 197 -23.71 4.85 19.87
CA ASP A 197 -24.09 6.23 19.56
C ASP A 197 -22.99 6.98 18.83
N PHE A 198 -21.72 6.79 19.23
CA PHE A 198 -20.59 7.37 18.51
C PHE A 198 -20.53 6.86 17.06
N LYS A 199 -20.64 5.54 16.86
CA LYS A 199 -20.64 4.93 15.52
C LYS A 199 -21.81 5.44 14.68
N LYS A 200 -23.03 5.47 15.23
CA LYS A 200 -24.22 5.95 14.52
C LYS A 200 -24.09 7.42 14.10
N ASN A 201 -23.58 8.27 14.98
CA ASN A 201 -23.36 9.68 14.66
C ASN A 201 -22.33 9.85 13.54
N LEU A 202 -21.20 9.16 13.63
CA LEU A 202 -20.15 9.19 12.61
C LEU A 202 -20.67 8.69 11.26
N GLN A 203 -21.35 7.54 11.24
CA GLN A 203 -21.97 6.99 10.04
C GLN A 203 -23.02 7.94 9.44
N LYS A 204 -23.81 8.60 10.28
CA LYS A 204 -24.81 9.59 9.82
C LYS A 204 -24.14 10.80 9.18
N ASP A 205 -23.08 11.35 9.77
CA ASP A 205 -22.38 12.50 9.20
C ASP A 205 -21.66 12.16 7.89
N VAL A 206 -21.11 10.94 7.77
CA VAL A 206 -20.42 10.47 6.56
C VAL A 206 -21.42 10.09 5.47
N TYR A 207 -22.27 9.09 5.71
CA TYR A 207 -23.15 8.53 4.67
C TYR A 207 -24.40 9.38 4.46
N GLY A 208 -24.88 10.06 5.50
CA GLY A 208 -25.97 11.00 5.39
C GLY A 208 -25.59 12.23 4.56
N PHE A 209 -24.32 12.66 4.60
CA PHE A 209 -23.82 13.73 3.72
C PHE A 209 -24.03 13.39 2.25
N PHE A 210 -23.59 12.20 1.82
CA PHE A 210 -23.75 11.78 0.43
C PHE A 210 -25.22 11.62 0.01
N LYS A 211 -26.05 11.05 0.89
CA LYS A 211 -27.49 10.89 0.65
C LYS A 211 -28.27 12.21 0.57
N SER A 212 -27.68 13.31 1.05
CA SER A 212 -28.36 14.61 1.16
C SER A 212 -28.08 15.56 0.00
N GLU A 213 -27.43 15.11 -1.08
CA GLU A 213 -27.05 15.97 -2.22
C GLU A 213 -28.19 16.89 -2.70
N SER A 214 -29.39 16.33 -2.92
CA SER A 214 -30.56 17.09 -3.38
C SER A 214 -30.94 18.22 -2.43
N ILE A 215 -30.89 17.96 -1.11
CA ILE A 215 -31.20 18.95 -0.07
C ILE A 215 -30.20 20.11 -0.11
N TYR A 216 -28.90 19.81 -0.29
CA TYR A 216 -27.89 20.88 -0.40
C TYR A 216 -28.14 21.75 -1.63
N LYS A 217 -28.47 21.14 -2.78
CA LYS A 217 -28.78 21.85 -4.02
C LYS A 217 -30.06 22.70 -3.88
N GLU A 218 -31.13 22.16 -3.31
CA GLU A 218 -32.40 22.87 -3.09
C GLU A 218 -32.23 24.09 -2.18
N LEU A 219 -31.39 23.97 -1.15
CA LEU A 219 -31.08 25.06 -0.22
C LEU A 219 -30.00 26.03 -0.73
N ALA A 220 -29.46 25.80 -1.94
CA ALA A 220 -28.37 26.57 -2.54
C ALA A 220 -27.13 26.72 -1.63
N ILE A 221 -26.80 25.65 -0.89
CA ILE A 221 -25.62 25.59 -0.02
C ILE A 221 -24.55 24.67 -0.63
N PRO A 222 -23.24 24.97 -0.45
CA PRO A 222 -22.17 24.13 -0.98
C PRO A 222 -22.25 22.69 -0.44
N TRP A 223 -22.27 21.71 -1.34
CA TRP A 223 -22.36 20.29 -0.96
C TRP A 223 -20.97 19.73 -0.65
N LYS A 224 -20.38 20.21 0.45
CA LYS A 224 -19.07 19.74 0.93
C LYS A 224 -19.10 19.46 2.43
N ARG A 225 -18.19 18.59 2.88
CA ARG A 225 -18.07 18.25 4.30
C ARG A 225 -16.61 18.01 4.69
N GLY A 226 -16.21 18.56 5.82
CA GLY A 226 -14.97 18.16 6.50
C GLY A 226 -15.25 17.51 7.85
N ILE A 227 -14.59 16.39 8.10
CA ILE A 227 -14.59 15.67 9.37
C ILE A 227 -13.16 15.59 9.88
N ILE A 228 -12.94 15.90 11.16
CA ILE A 228 -11.67 15.66 11.82
C ILE A 228 -11.83 14.65 12.96
N MET A 229 -11.01 13.61 12.92
CA MET A 229 -10.91 12.58 13.94
C MET A 229 -9.66 12.84 14.78
N HIS A 230 -9.81 13.13 16.06
CA HIS A 230 -8.69 13.53 16.90
C HIS A 230 -8.67 12.81 18.24
N GLY A 231 -7.53 12.77 18.90
CA GLY A 231 -7.36 12.15 20.21
C GLY A 231 -6.10 11.29 20.29
N PRO A 232 -5.80 10.68 21.43
CA PRO A 232 -4.59 9.89 21.63
C PRO A 232 -4.39 8.77 20.59
N PRO A 233 -3.13 8.36 20.32
CA PRO A 233 -2.84 7.29 19.39
C PRO A 233 -3.36 5.94 19.90
N GLY A 234 -3.78 5.08 18.97
CA GLY A 234 -4.20 3.72 19.30
C GLY A 234 -5.66 3.55 19.74
N ASN A 235 -6.51 4.58 19.60
CA ASN A 235 -7.94 4.53 19.98
C ASN A 235 -8.92 4.39 18.81
N GLY A 236 -8.48 3.86 17.66
CA GLY A 236 -9.42 3.40 16.61
C GLY A 236 -9.70 4.38 15.45
N LYS A 237 -8.95 5.48 15.32
CA LYS A 237 -9.04 6.40 14.17
C LYS A 237 -8.82 5.70 12.82
N THR A 238 -7.69 5.01 12.66
CA THR A 238 -7.31 4.34 11.40
C THR A 238 -8.27 3.21 11.02
N ILE A 239 -8.73 2.37 11.96
CA ILE A 239 -9.71 1.33 11.63
C ILE A 239 -11.06 1.95 11.21
N SER A 240 -11.48 3.04 11.83
CA SER A 240 -12.70 3.77 11.43
C SER A 240 -12.59 4.33 10.01
N ILE A 241 -11.43 4.88 9.64
CA ILE A 241 -11.14 5.29 8.26
C ILE A 241 -11.28 4.13 7.30
N LYS A 242 -10.65 2.98 7.57
CA LYS A 242 -10.72 1.82 6.68
C LYS A 242 -12.17 1.40 6.44
N VAL A 243 -12.98 1.30 7.49
CA VAL A 243 -14.39 0.92 7.37
C VAL A 243 -15.19 1.97 6.60
N ILE A 244 -14.92 3.27 6.81
CA ILE A 244 -15.54 4.35 6.05
C ILE A 244 -15.17 4.25 4.57
N MET A 245 -13.90 4.12 4.22
CA MET A 245 -13.42 3.98 2.85
C MET A 245 -14.08 2.79 2.15
N LYS A 246 -14.08 1.62 2.80
CA LYS A 246 -14.77 0.41 2.31
C LYS A 246 -16.25 0.67 2.00
N THR A 247 -16.94 1.31 2.94
CA THR A 247 -18.39 1.55 2.79
C THR A 247 -18.67 2.60 1.72
N CYS A 248 -17.84 3.65 1.61
CA CYS A 248 -17.95 4.66 0.57
C CYS A 248 -17.71 4.06 -0.82
N ASP A 249 -16.68 3.23 -0.97
CA ASP A 249 -16.37 2.51 -2.21
C ASP A 249 -17.55 1.63 -2.64
N ALA A 250 -18.12 0.85 -1.72
CA ALA A 250 -19.29 0.02 -1.97
C ALA A 250 -20.57 0.83 -2.34
N LEU A 251 -20.63 2.11 -1.97
CA LEU A 251 -21.71 3.03 -2.33
C LEU A 251 -21.43 3.81 -3.64
N GLY A 252 -20.28 3.56 -4.28
CA GLY A 252 -19.87 4.23 -5.52
C GLY A 252 -19.15 5.58 -5.32
N PHE A 253 -18.70 5.89 -4.10
CA PHE A 253 -17.94 7.11 -3.81
C PHE A 253 -16.44 6.79 -3.78
N ALA A 254 -15.67 7.40 -4.67
CA ALA A 254 -14.26 7.07 -4.84
C ALA A 254 -13.44 7.34 -3.55
N PRO A 255 -12.68 6.35 -3.04
CA PRO A 255 -11.75 6.56 -1.94
C PRO A 255 -10.38 7.08 -2.44
N LEU A 256 -9.99 8.26 -1.96
CA LEU A 256 -8.69 8.87 -2.19
C LEU A 256 -7.91 8.93 -0.87
N TYR A 257 -6.69 8.41 -0.85
CA TYR A 257 -5.82 8.39 0.32
C TYR A 257 -4.53 9.17 0.06
N VAL A 258 -4.22 10.13 0.91
CA VAL A 258 -3.05 11.00 0.76
C VAL A 258 -2.01 10.64 1.82
N LYS A 259 -0.87 10.09 1.39
CA LYS A 259 0.24 9.72 2.29
C LYS A 259 1.15 10.89 2.62
N SER A 260 1.37 11.81 1.67
CA SER A 260 2.32 12.92 1.82
C SER A 260 2.06 14.01 0.79
N PHE A 261 2.26 15.28 1.18
CA PHE A 261 2.32 16.41 0.25
C PHE A 261 3.75 16.74 -0.21
N GLN A 262 4.77 16.03 0.29
CA GLN A 262 6.14 16.22 -0.20
C GLN A 262 6.22 15.92 -1.69
N SER A 263 6.84 16.84 -2.44
CA SER A 263 6.74 16.85 -3.89
C SER A 263 7.89 17.59 -4.53
N TYR A 264 8.33 17.11 -5.69
CA TYR A 264 9.36 17.79 -6.49
C TYR A 264 8.84 19.10 -7.09
N LYS A 265 7.51 19.23 -7.25
CA LYS A 265 6.84 20.48 -7.67
C LYS A 265 6.58 21.45 -6.50
N GLY A 266 6.97 21.07 -5.28
CA GLY A 266 6.58 21.76 -4.05
C GLY A 266 5.25 21.27 -3.47
N GLU A 267 5.05 21.51 -2.17
CA GLU A 267 3.87 21.04 -1.42
C GLU A 267 2.58 21.72 -1.88
N GLU A 268 2.64 22.99 -2.32
CA GLU A 268 1.49 23.70 -2.89
C GLU A 268 0.97 23.00 -4.16
N GLY A 269 1.87 22.69 -5.10
CA GLY A 269 1.50 21.98 -6.32
C GLY A 269 0.96 20.58 -6.03
N ALA A 270 1.49 19.89 -5.01
CA ALA A 270 0.97 18.60 -4.58
C ALA A 270 -0.45 18.70 -4.00
N MET A 271 -0.73 19.72 -3.18
CA MET A 271 -2.08 19.97 -2.68
C MET A 271 -3.05 20.29 -3.82
N GLN A 272 -2.62 21.07 -4.80
CA GLN A 272 -3.43 21.33 -6.00
C GLN A 272 -3.72 20.03 -6.76
N ASP A 273 -2.69 19.22 -7.07
CA ASP A 273 -2.83 17.93 -7.76
C ASP A 273 -3.75 16.96 -6.98
N VAL A 274 -3.76 17.02 -5.65
CA VAL A 274 -4.63 16.20 -4.81
C VAL A 274 -6.09 16.63 -4.91
N PHE A 275 -6.36 17.93 -4.77
CA PHE A 275 -7.73 18.44 -4.76
C PHE A 275 -8.34 18.50 -6.16
N ASP A 276 -7.55 18.71 -7.21
CA ASP A 276 -8.03 18.59 -8.59
C ASP A 276 -8.46 17.16 -8.89
N LYS A 277 -7.68 16.15 -8.48
CA LYS A 277 -8.10 14.75 -8.59
C LYS A 277 -9.37 14.46 -7.79
N ALA A 278 -9.51 15.04 -6.59
CA ALA A 278 -10.73 14.88 -5.79
C ALA A 278 -11.96 15.49 -6.49
N ARG A 279 -11.83 16.66 -7.13
CA ARG A 279 -12.91 17.30 -7.90
C ARG A 279 -13.27 16.50 -9.15
N GLU A 280 -12.29 15.93 -9.85
CA GLU A 280 -12.51 15.04 -10.99
C GLU A 280 -13.27 13.77 -10.60
N MET A 281 -13.00 13.24 -9.39
CA MET A 281 -13.59 12.01 -8.88
C MET A 281 -14.86 12.23 -8.06
N ALA A 282 -15.33 13.47 -7.91
CA ALA A 282 -16.49 13.78 -7.09
C ALA A 282 -17.77 13.09 -7.64
N PRO A 283 -18.64 12.55 -6.77
CA PRO A 283 -18.57 12.54 -5.31
C PRO A 283 -17.55 11.53 -4.75
N CYS A 284 -16.71 11.98 -3.81
CA CYS A 284 -15.60 11.18 -3.30
C CYS A 284 -15.31 11.43 -1.81
N VAL A 285 -14.51 10.53 -1.23
CA VAL A 285 -13.94 10.69 0.12
C VAL A 285 -12.41 10.86 0.02
N VAL A 286 -11.90 11.96 0.57
CA VAL A 286 -10.46 12.26 0.64
C VAL A 286 -10.00 12.05 2.07
N VAL A 287 -9.06 11.13 2.27
CA VAL A 287 -8.50 10.78 3.58
C VAL A 287 -7.09 11.33 3.72
N LEU A 288 -6.90 12.11 4.78
CA LEU A 288 -5.65 12.73 5.18
C LEU A 288 -5.28 12.19 6.57
N GLU A 289 -4.35 11.22 6.62
CA GLU A 289 -3.86 10.70 7.90
C GLU A 289 -2.75 11.57 8.50
N ASP A 290 -2.76 11.72 9.83
CA ASP A 290 -1.80 12.54 10.59
C ASP A 290 -1.62 13.95 10.00
N LEU A 291 -2.70 14.74 10.00
CA LEU A 291 -2.71 16.12 9.51
C LEU A 291 -1.61 16.99 10.11
N ASP A 292 -1.24 16.77 11.38
CA ASP A 292 -0.16 17.46 12.06
C ASP A 292 1.24 17.11 11.52
N ALA A 293 1.38 16.01 10.77
CA ALA A 293 2.57 15.69 9.99
C ALA A 293 2.48 16.20 8.54
N LEU A 294 1.26 16.25 7.96
CA LEU A 294 1.04 16.71 6.59
C LEU A 294 1.08 18.24 6.46
N ILE A 295 0.61 18.96 7.48
CA ILE A 295 0.42 20.42 7.45
C ILE A 295 1.44 21.09 8.36
N ASN A 296 2.12 22.09 7.82
CA ASN A 296 3.14 22.89 8.50
C ASN A 296 2.92 24.39 8.22
N ASP A 297 3.71 25.24 8.89
CA ASP A 297 3.56 26.69 8.78
C ASP A 297 3.74 27.25 7.37
N ARG A 298 4.47 26.55 6.50
CA ARG A 298 4.72 27.00 5.13
C ARG A 298 3.60 26.61 4.19
N ASN A 299 2.97 25.46 4.43
CA ASN A 299 1.96 24.92 3.52
C ASN A 299 0.50 25.16 3.97
N ARG A 300 0.28 25.55 5.24
CA ARG A 300 -1.06 25.68 5.83
C ARG A 300 -2.00 26.59 5.04
N SER A 301 -1.51 27.72 4.52
CA SER A 301 -2.34 28.68 3.78
C SER A 301 -2.83 28.09 2.47
N PHE A 302 -1.97 27.35 1.77
CA PHE A 302 -2.33 26.67 0.52
C PHE A 302 -3.35 25.57 0.78
N PHE A 303 -3.15 24.77 1.83
CA PHE A 303 -4.11 23.74 2.21
C PHE A 303 -5.48 24.31 2.57
N MET A 304 -5.53 25.39 3.34
CA MET A 304 -6.79 26.09 3.66
C MET A 304 -7.50 26.56 2.40
N ASN A 305 -6.77 27.19 1.47
CA ASN A 305 -7.33 27.63 0.19
C ASN A 305 -7.91 26.46 -0.62
N GLN A 306 -7.38 25.24 -0.51
CA GLN A 306 -7.99 24.08 -1.16
C GLN A 306 -9.30 23.64 -0.51
N LEU A 307 -9.50 23.86 0.79
CA LEU A 307 -10.73 23.51 1.51
C LEU A 307 -11.86 24.55 1.36
N ASP A 308 -11.51 25.83 1.38
CA ASP A 308 -12.46 26.96 1.41
C ASP A 308 -12.23 28.06 0.35
N GLY A 309 -11.43 27.79 -0.67
CA GLY A 309 -11.15 28.73 -1.76
C GLY A 309 -12.29 28.90 -2.78
N LEU A 310 -11.94 29.50 -3.92
CA LEU A 310 -12.90 29.86 -4.98
C LEU A 310 -13.36 28.67 -5.84
N GLN A 311 -12.57 27.60 -5.93
CA GLN A 311 -12.94 26.41 -6.69
C GLN A 311 -14.03 25.64 -5.96
N SER A 312 -15.04 25.14 -6.69
CA SER A 312 -16.09 24.32 -6.09
C SER A 312 -15.51 23.00 -5.59
N ASN A 313 -15.90 22.63 -4.37
CA ASN A 313 -15.61 21.35 -3.74
C ASN A 313 -16.91 20.55 -3.54
N ASP A 314 -17.91 20.76 -4.39
CA ASP A 314 -19.16 20.01 -4.34
C ASP A 314 -18.89 18.50 -4.50
N GLY A 315 -19.52 17.70 -3.64
CA GLY A 315 -19.35 16.25 -3.59
C GLY A 315 -18.13 15.76 -2.81
N LEU A 316 -17.30 16.66 -2.25
CA LEU A 316 -16.12 16.27 -1.49
C LEU A 316 -16.43 16.09 0.00
N LEU A 317 -16.17 14.88 0.51
CA LEU A 317 -16.01 14.60 1.94
C LEU A 317 -14.52 14.48 2.28
N VAL A 318 -13.98 15.43 3.04
CA VAL A 318 -12.58 15.40 3.50
C VAL A 318 -12.53 14.90 4.94
N ILE A 319 -11.78 13.82 5.19
CA ILE A 319 -11.56 13.25 6.52
C ILE A 319 -10.10 13.43 6.89
N GLY A 320 -9.84 14.17 7.96
CA GLY A 320 -8.53 14.33 8.57
C GLY A 320 -8.40 13.54 9.87
N THR A 321 -7.22 13.00 10.15
CA THR A 321 -6.88 12.54 11.52
C THR A 321 -5.77 13.36 12.14
N THR A 322 -5.73 13.41 13.46
CA THR A 322 -4.57 13.94 14.18
C THR A 322 -4.45 13.32 15.56
N ASN A 323 -3.23 13.16 16.06
CA ASN A 323 -2.98 12.82 17.46
C ASN A 323 -2.80 14.06 18.35
N HIS A 324 -2.56 15.22 17.74
CA HIS A 324 -2.21 16.46 18.41
C HIS A 324 -3.12 17.60 17.94
N PHE A 325 -4.39 17.54 18.35
CA PHE A 325 -5.39 18.53 17.95
C PHE A 325 -5.02 19.96 18.36
N ASP A 326 -4.31 20.10 19.49
CA ASP A 326 -3.77 21.34 20.03
C ASP A 326 -2.67 21.97 19.15
N ARG A 327 -1.99 21.16 18.33
CA ARG A 327 -0.96 21.63 17.39
C ARG A 327 -1.52 22.08 16.05
N LEU A 328 -2.78 21.79 15.77
CA LEU A 328 -3.42 22.23 14.53
C LEU A 328 -3.76 23.72 14.59
N ASP A 329 -3.47 24.42 13.49
CA ASP A 329 -3.83 25.83 13.34
C ASP A 329 -5.31 26.07 13.65
N ALA A 330 -5.61 27.15 14.39
CA ALA A 330 -6.97 27.51 14.79
C ALA A 330 -7.92 27.64 13.58
N GLY A 331 -7.41 28.07 12.43
CA GLY A 331 -8.15 28.13 11.18
C GLY A 331 -8.59 26.77 10.65
N LEU A 332 -7.90 25.67 10.97
CA LEU A 332 -8.34 24.30 10.62
C LEU A 332 -9.20 23.71 11.74
N SER A 333 -8.83 23.94 13.00
CA SER A 333 -9.46 23.28 14.14
C SER A 333 -10.73 23.97 14.62
N THR A 334 -10.93 25.28 14.39
CA THR A 334 -12.06 26.05 14.96
C THR A 334 -12.96 26.70 13.91
N ARG A 335 -12.47 26.98 12.71
CA ARG A 335 -13.23 27.73 11.71
C ARG A 335 -14.27 26.84 11.00
N PRO A 336 -15.57 27.21 11.03
CA PRO A 336 -16.57 26.56 10.21
C PRO A 336 -16.24 26.68 8.71
N SER A 337 -16.76 25.75 7.92
CA SER A 337 -16.58 25.48 6.49
C SER A 337 -15.36 24.63 6.08
N ARG A 338 -14.45 24.29 7.01
CA ARG A 338 -13.25 23.46 6.74
C ARG A 338 -13.37 22.07 7.33
N PHE A 339 -13.36 21.97 8.67
CA PHE A 339 -13.65 20.73 9.41
C PHE A 339 -14.82 20.99 10.37
N ASP A 340 -16.03 20.88 9.85
CA ASP A 340 -17.27 21.22 10.54
C ASP A 340 -17.67 20.20 11.62
N ARG A 341 -17.20 18.97 11.48
CA ARG A 341 -17.47 17.87 12.41
C ARG A 341 -16.18 17.40 13.06
N LYS A 342 -16.22 17.22 14.38
CA LYS A 342 -15.09 16.81 15.20
C LYS A 342 -15.49 15.57 15.98
N TYR A 343 -14.70 14.51 15.84
CA TYR A 343 -14.88 13.26 16.55
C TYR A 343 -13.67 13.03 17.44
N LEU A 344 -13.89 13.08 18.76
CA LEU A 344 -12.87 12.77 19.75
C LEU A 344 -12.82 11.26 19.97
N PHE A 345 -11.68 10.67 19.65
CA PHE A 345 -11.29 9.29 19.95
C PHE A 345 -10.41 9.32 21.19
N ASP A 346 -11.05 9.47 22.35
CA ASP A 346 -10.38 9.47 23.65
C ASP A 346 -9.97 8.06 24.08
N ASP A 347 -9.30 7.94 25.22
CA ASP A 347 -9.10 6.66 25.86
C ASP A 347 -10.45 6.00 26.19
N PRO A 348 -10.56 4.68 26.01
CA PRO A 348 -11.84 3.99 26.11
C PRO A 348 -12.43 4.08 27.52
N THR A 349 -13.74 4.34 27.56
CA THR A 349 -14.55 4.27 28.78
C THR A 349 -14.53 2.86 29.37
N ARG A 350 -14.89 2.70 30.66
CA ARG A 350 -15.00 1.38 31.30
C ARG A 350 -15.83 0.41 30.44
N ASP A 351 -16.96 0.87 29.94
CA ASP A 351 -17.86 0.05 29.11
C ASP A 351 -17.22 -0.36 27.78
N GLU A 352 -16.47 0.55 27.13
CA GLU A 352 -15.72 0.23 25.90
C GLU A 352 -14.57 -0.75 26.15
N ARG A 353 -13.90 -0.66 27.29
CA ARG A 353 -12.89 -1.65 27.70
C ARG A 353 -13.52 -3.02 27.94
N ALA A 354 -14.70 -3.07 28.56
CA ALA A 354 -15.47 -4.30 28.72
C ALA A 354 -15.90 -4.87 27.35
N LEU A 355 -16.37 -4.04 26.41
CA LEU A 355 -16.68 -4.45 25.04
C LEU A 355 -15.45 -5.03 24.33
N TYR A 356 -14.28 -4.41 24.52
CA TYR A 356 -13.03 -4.89 23.94
C TYR A 356 -12.60 -6.24 24.55
N ALA A 357 -12.78 -6.42 25.85
CA ALA A 357 -12.54 -7.70 26.51
C ALA A 357 -13.52 -8.78 25.99
N LYS A 358 -14.80 -8.46 25.80
CA LYS A 358 -15.80 -9.37 25.17
C LYS A 358 -15.43 -9.74 23.74
N TYR A 359 -14.88 -8.81 22.96
CA TYR A 359 -14.36 -9.10 21.63
C TYR A 359 -13.27 -10.18 21.68
N TRP A 360 -12.31 -10.06 22.60
CA TRP A 360 -11.28 -11.09 22.79
C TRP A 360 -11.82 -12.41 23.36
N GLN A 361 -12.79 -12.35 24.26
CA GLN A 361 -13.49 -13.53 24.77
C GLN A 361 -14.13 -14.33 23.63
N GLY A 362 -14.83 -13.65 22.70
CA GLY A 362 -15.40 -14.27 21.51
C GLY A 362 -14.34 -14.88 20.59
N LYS A 363 -13.22 -14.18 20.38
CA LYS A 363 -12.10 -14.65 19.56
C LYS A 363 -11.40 -15.89 20.12
N LEU A 364 -11.36 -16.03 21.45
CA LEU A 364 -10.69 -17.13 22.14
C LEU A 364 -11.63 -18.28 22.52
N LYS A 365 -12.94 -18.15 22.27
CA LYS A 365 -13.97 -19.13 22.66
C LYS A 365 -13.72 -20.55 22.13
N SER A 366 -13.07 -20.69 20.97
CA SER A 366 -12.75 -22.01 20.39
C SER A 366 -11.50 -22.65 20.99
N ASN A 367 -10.76 -21.96 21.85
CA ASN A 367 -9.57 -22.50 22.49
C ASN A 367 -9.94 -23.19 23.80
N ALA A 368 -9.94 -24.53 23.80
CA ALA A 368 -10.30 -25.34 24.96
C ALA A 368 -9.35 -25.18 26.16
N GLU A 369 -8.15 -24.64 25.95
CA GLU A 369 -7.15 -24.42 27.00
C GLU A 369 -7.29 -23.05 27.67
N ILE A 370 -8.19 -22.19 27.19
CA ILE A 370 -8.39 -20.84 27.71
C ILE A 370 -9.80 -20.73 28.30
N GLU A 371 -9.86 -20.66 29.62
CA GLU A 371 -11.07 -20.26 30.33
C GLU A 371 -11.14 -18.73 30.42
N PHE A 372 -12.18 -18.14 29.82
CA PHE A 372 -12.40 -16.68 29.84
C PHE A 372 -13.84 -16.40 30.29
N SER A 373 -14.01 -16.23 31.61
CA SER A 373 -15.29 -15.98 32.26
C SER A 373 -15.81 -14.55 32.06
N ASP A 374 -17.12 -14.37 32.23
CA ASP A 374 -17.75 -13.03 32.20
C ASP A 374 -17.29 -12.15 33.37
N ALA A 375 -16.93 -12.74 34.51
CA ALA A 375 -16.34 -12.01 35.63
C ALA A 375 -14.98 -11.41 35.26
N LEU A 376 -14.17 -12.15 34.50
CA LEU A 376 -12.87 -11.66 34.05
C LEU A 376 -13.00 -10.48 33.08
N VAL A 377 -14.06 -10.41 32.27
CA VAL A 377 -14.35 -9.25 31.42
C VAL A 377 -14.50 -7.97 32.24
N GLU A 378 -15.28 -8.03 33.32
CA GLU A 378 -15.49 -6.88 34.21
C GLU A 378 -14.19 -6.51 34.95
N ASP A 379 -13.45 -7.51 35.45
CA ASP A 379 -12.14 -7.29 36.08
C ASP A 379 -11.14 -6.59 35.13
N ILE A 380 -11.08 -7.01 33.86
CA ILE A 380 -10.22 -6.36 32.87
C ILE A 380 -10.65 -4.90 32.70
N ALA A 381 -11.94 -4.63 32.56
CA ALA A 381 -12.45 -3.27 32.38
C ALA A 381 -12.07 -2.35 33.56
N ASP A 382 -12.14 -2.86 34.79
CA ASP A 382 -11.79 -2.13 36.01
C ASP A 382 -10.28 -1.93 36.16
N LEU A 383 -9.47 -2.94 35.87
CA LEU A 383 -8.01 -2.88 36.05
C LEU A 383 -7.28 -2.07 34.97
N THR A 384 -7.94 -1.75 33.86
CA THR A 384 -7.34 -1.15 32.66
C THR A 384 -7.74 0.31 32.44
N ASP A 385 -8.10 1.04 33.50
CA ASP A 385 -8.35 2.50 33.42
C ASP A 385 -7.26 3.25 32.64
N LYS A 386 -7.61 4.21 31.78
CA LYS A 386 -6.67 4.95 30.89
C LYS A 386 -5.82 4.11 29.92
N PHE A 387 -6.10 2.82 29.73
CA PHE A 387 -5.44 2.07 28.66
C PHE A 387 -6.12 2.40 27.33
N SER A 388 -5.34 2.82 26.34
CA SER A 388 -5.82 2.86 24.96
C SER A 388 -6.13 1.46 24.43
N PHE A 389 -6.90 1.35 23.33
CA PHE A 389 -7.13 0.03 22.71
C PHE A 389 -5.84 -0.66 22.26
N ALA A 390 -4.80 0.11 21.92
CA ALA A 390 -3.48 -0.45 21.63
C ALA A 390 -2.84 -1.11 22.86
N TYR A 391 -2.92 -0.47 24.04
CA TYR A 391 -2.47 -1.07 25.30
C TYR A 391 -3.29 -2.31 25.67
N LEU A 392 -4.61 -2.26 25.50
CA LEU A 392 -5.47 -3.43 25.71
C LEU A 392 -5.12 -4.57 24.77
N LYS A 393 -4.88 -4.29 23.48
CA LYS A 393 -4.40 -5.29 22.52
C LYS A 393 -3.10 -5.95 22.99
N GLU A 394 -2.16 -5.15 23.48
CA GLU A 394 -0.87 -5.63 23.97
C GLU A 394 -1.03 -6.56 25.18
N VAL A 395 -1.96 -6.26 26.11
CA VAL A 395 -2.29 -7.16 27.24
C VAL A 395 -2.62 -8.57 26.74
N PHE A 396 -3.53 -8.69 25.77
CA PHE A 396 -3.94 -10.00 25.25
C PHE A 396 -2.84 -10.66 24.43
N VAL A 397 -2.19 -9.92 23.53
CA VAL A 397 -1.16 -10.48 22.65
C VAL A 397 0.04 -10.99 23.46
N SER A 398 0.58 -10.19 24.38
CA SER A 398 1.70 -10.59 25.23
C SER A 398 1.34 -11.81 26.11
N CYS A 399 0.13 -11.83 26.69
CA CYS A 399 -0.36 -12.97 27.47
C CYS A 399 -0.41 -14.26 26.63
N LEU A 400 -0.99 -14.20 25.43
CA LEU A 400 -1.12 -15.37 24.54
C LEU A 400 0.23 -15.86 24.01
N VAL A 401 1.16 -14.95 23.69
CA VAL A 401 2.52 -15.31 23.26
C VAL A 401 3.26 -16.03 24.38
N ILE A 402 3.14 -15.55 25.63
CA ILE A 402 3.72 -16.24 26.78
C ILE A 402 3.09 -17.63 26.90
N LEU A 403 1.76 -17.74 26.91
CA LEU A 403 1.08 -19.04 27.01
C LEU A 403 1.47 -20.04 25.94
N ALA A 404 1.71 -19.58 24.71
CA ALA A 404 2.14 -20.43 23.61
C ALA A 404 3.54 -21.03 23.81
N GLY A 405 4.37 -20.42 24.67
CA GLY A 405 5.69 -20.92 25.04
C GLY A 405 5.72 -21.96 26.16
N TRP A 406 4.56 -22.28 26.77
CA TRP A 406 4.45 -23.30 27.82
C TRP A 406 3.76 -24.57 27.31
N GLU A 407 4.31 -25.72 27.67
CA GLU A 407 3.74 -27.05 27.40
C GLU A 407 3.55 -27.83 28.72
N GLY A 408 2.54 -28.71 28.75
CA GLY A 408 2.29 -29.60 29.91
C GLY A 408 1.64 -28.92 31.12
N ASP A 409 1.69 -29.61 32.26
CA ASP A 409 0.95 -29.24 33.49
C ASP A 409 1.47 -27.96 34.18
N ASP A 410 2.65 -27.47 33.80
CA ASP A 410 3.25 -26.23 34.33
C ASP A 410 2.69 -24.95 33.66
N LYS A 411 1.76 -25.10 32.71
CA LYS A 411 1.17 -23.98 31.97
C LYS A 411 0.41 -23.03 32.91
N PRO A 412 0.73 -21.73 32.92
CA PRO A 412 0.09 -20.80 33.84
C PRO A 412 -1.38 -20.58 33.46
N VAL A 413 -2.22 -20.36 34.48
CA VAL A 413 -3.63 -20.02 34.31
C VAL A 413 -3.75 -18.68 33.56
N PHE A 414 -4.55 -18.66 32.49
CA PHE A 414 -4.73 -17.49 31.61
C PHE A 414 -5.08 -16.22 32.38
N GLU A 415 -6.07 -16.28 33.27
CA GLU A 415 -6.50 -15.15 34.10
C GLU A 415 -5.34 -14.55 34.91
N THR A 416 -4.60 -15.41 35.63
CA THR A 416 -3.49 -14.99 36.49
C THR A 416 -2.41 -14.29 35.66
N LEU A 417 -2.08 -14.85 34.50
CA LEU A 417 -1.08 -14.28 33.60
C LEU A 417 -1.56 -12.97 32.98
N LEU A 418 -2.83 -12.88 32.57
CA LEU A 418 -3.43 -11.67 32.00
C LEU A 418 -3.39 -10.51 33.01
N LYS A 419 -3.80 -10.76 34.26
CA LYS A 419 -3.73 -9.79 35.36
C LYS A 419 -2.29 -9.35 35.64
N ALA A 420 -1.32 -10.27 35.53
CA ALA A 420 0.09 -9.93 35.63
C ALA A 420 0.57 -9.02 34.48
N GLN A 421 0.14 -9.27 33.24
CA GLN A 421 0.45 -8.40 32.09
C GLN A 421 -0.15 -7.00 32.23
N ILE A 422 -1.41 -6.89 32.69
CA ILE A 422 -2.04 -5.61 32.99
C ILE A 422 -1.20 -4.83 34.00
N LYS A 423 -0.77 -5.47 35.09
CA LYS A 423 0.09 -4.84 36.11
C LYS A 423 1.44 -4.38 35.55
N THR A 424 2.04 -5.16 34.64
CA THR A 424 3.31 -4.80 34.00
C THR A 424 3.15 -3.57 33.10
N LEU A 425 2.14 -3.56 32.22
CA LEU A 425 1.88 -2.44 31.32
C LEU A 425 1.45 -1.17 32.07
N ARG A 426 0.69 -1.31 33.17
CA ARG A 426 0.34 -0.22 34.08
C ARG A 426 1.59 0.50 34.60
N LYS A 427 2.55 -0.26 35.12
CA LYS A 427 3.82 0.29 35.61
C LYS A 427 4.64 1.00 34.52
N GLN A 428 4.45 0.65 33.25
CA GLN A 428 5.09 1.34 32.14
C GLN A 428 4.38 2.64 31.80
N LEU A 429 3.04 2.64 31.83
CA LEU A 429 2.21 3.82 31.58
C LEU A 429 2.39 4.89 32.66
N ASP A 430 2.49 4.48 33.94
CA ASP A 430 2.60 5.39 35.08
C ASP A 430 3.99 6.02 35.24
N LYS A 431 4.99 5.62 34.42
CA LYS A 431 6.31 6.26 34.41
C LYS A 431 6.24 7.59 33.66
N PRO A 432 6.77 8.70 34.20
CA PRO A 432 6.71 10.00 33.55
C PRO A 432 7.40 10.00 32.18
N GLU A 433 6.75 10.65 31.20
CA GLU A 433 7.22 10.77 29.82
C GLU A 433 8.62 11.40 29.77
N GLY A 434 9.59 10.59 29.36
CA GLY A 434 11.02 10.93 29.32
C GLY A 434 11.96 9.73 29.34
N ALA A 435 11.47 8.54 29.73
CA ALA A 435 12.29 7.32 29.85
C ALA A 435 11.83 6.12 29.02
N ALA A 436 10.84 6.28 28.13
CA ALA A 436 10.35 5.17 27.30
C ALA A 436 11.16 5.03 26.01
N LYS A 437 12.40 4.51 26.10
CA LYS A 437 12.89 3.65 25.01
C LYS A 437 12.08 2.36 25.12
N ARG A 438 11.47 1.91 24.01
CA ARG A 438 10.87 0.56 23.93
C ARG A 438 11.98 -0.46 24.23
N ASP A 439 12.06 -0.89 25.49
CA ASP A 439 13.03 -1.88 25.92
C ASP A 439 12.40 -3.26 25.78
N PHE A 440 12.81 -4.00 24.76
CA PHE A 440 12.37 -5.36 24.49
C PHE A 440 13.12 -6.40 25.33
N ARG A 441 14.08 -5.98 26.17
CA ARG A 441 14.84 -6.89 27.05
C ARG A 441 13.98 -7.68 28.01
N PRO A 442 12.91 -7.15 28.63
CA PRO A 442 12.05 -7.96 29.51
C PRO A 442 11.35 -9.11 28.77
N LEU A 443 11.05 -8.94 27.47
CA LEU A 443 10.49 -9.99 26.62
C LEU A 443 11.54 -11.06 26.29
N LEU A 444 12.79 -10.64 26.02
CA LEU A 444 13.92 -11.53 25.78
C LEU A 444 14.35 -12.29 27.05
N ASP A 445 14.29 -11.63 28.20
CA ASP A 445 14.60 -12.20 29.52
C ASP A 445 13.48 -13.15 30.00
N ALA A 446 12.23 -12.94 29.59
CA ALA A 446 11.16 -13.89 29.86
C ALA A 446 11.26 -15.17 28.98
N ILE A 447 11.83 -15.05 27.78
CA ILE A 447 12.18 -16.20 26.92
C ILE A 447 13.43 -16.91 27.45
N ALA A 448 14.33 -16.18 28.13
CA ALA A 448 15.50 -16.72 28.80
C ALA A 448 15.18 -17.04 30.28
N GLY A 449 14.62 -18.22 30.56
CA GLY A 449 14.33 -18.68 31.93
C GLY A 449 15.50 -18.59 32.93
N PRO A 450 15.26 -18.83 34.24
CA PRO A 450 16.20 -18.48 35.31
C PRO A 450 17.55 -19.17 35.13
N ALA A 451 18.62 -18.39 35.37
CA ALA A 451 20.02 -18.71 35.13
C ALA A 451 20.41 -20.14 35.55
N ALA A 452 20.39 -21.07 34.60
CA ALA A 452 20.97 -22.39 34.73
C ALA A 452 22.16 -22.50 33.77
N GLN A 453 23.35 -22.32 34.35
CA GLN A 453 24.68 -22.72 33.87
C GLN A 453 25.11 -22.18 32.49
N SER A 454 26.39 -21.81 32.39
CA SER A 454 27.04 -21.32 31.17
C SER A 454 26.56 -22.06 29.92
N PRO A 455 26.19 -21.37 28.83
CA PRO A 455 25.62 -22.02 27.67
C PRO A 455 26.63 -23.03 27.11
N PRO A 456 26.23 -24.25 26.72
CA PRO A 456 27.13 -25.11 25.96
C PRO A 456 27.50 -24.33 24.70
N GLU A 457 28.80 -24.24 24.42
CA GLU A 457 29.31 -23.63 23.19
C GLU A 457 28.41 -24.06 22.04
N ARG A 458 27.71 -23.09 21.44
CA ARG A 458 26.85 -23.33 20.29
C ARG A 458 27.78 -23.75 19.15
N ASN A 459 28.00 -25.05 19.06
CA ASN A 459 28.87 -25.65 18.07
C ASN A 459 28.14 -25.59 16.72
N PHE A 460 28.27 -24.44 16.06
CA PHE A 460 27.64 -24.09 14.79
C PHE A 460 27.87 -25.16 13.71
N ARG A 461 28.98 -25.90 13.83
CA ARG A 461 29.32 -27.07 13.02
C ARG A 461 28.31 -28.21 13.14
N ALA A 462 27.85 -28.53 14.34
CA ALA A 462 26.88 -29.61 14.56
C ALA A 462 25.48 -29.27 14.00
N LEU A 463 25.10 -27.99 14.02
CA LEU A 463 23.85 -27.50 13.41
C LEU A 463 23.94 -27.54 11.87
N LEU A 464 25.09 -27.18 11.31
CA LEU A 464 25.38 -27.26 9.88
C LEU A 464 25.41 -28.72 9.39
N ASP A 465 26.06 -29.63 10.12
CA ASP A 465 26.12 -31.06 9.77
C ASP A 465 24.73 -31.71 9.81
N ARG A 466 23.86 -31.29 10.74
CA ARG A 466 22.47 -31.75 10.85
C ARG A 466 21.63 -31.30 9.66
N LEU A 467 21.72 -30.03 9.28
CA LEU A 467 21.04 -29.47 8.10
C LEU A 467 21.52 -30.14 6.79
N VAL A 468 22.83 -30.40 6.65
CA VAL A 468 23.39 -31.12 5.49
C VAL A 468 22.93 -32.58 5.43
N SER A 469 22.71 -33.22 6.58
CA SER A 469 22.20 -34.59 6.65
C SER A 469 20.70 -34.70 6.31
N GLU A 470 19.92 -33.66 6.61
CA GLU A 470 18.48 -33.60 6.29
C GLU A 470 18.27 -33.37 4.79
N THR A 471 19.12 -32.57 4.13
CA THR A 471 19.12 -32.39 2.66
C THR A 471 19.48 -33.66 1.88
N ARG A 472 20.14 -34.66 2.52
CA ARG A 472 20.42 -35.97 1.90
C ARG A 472 19.24 -36.95 1.98
N ARG A 473 18.29 -36.73 2.90
CA ARG A 473 17.14 -37.62 3.12
C ARG A 473 16.01 -37.38 2.12
N GLU A 474 15.91 -36.16 1.59
CA GLU A 474 14.99 -35.79 0.52
C GLU A 474 15.67 -35.96 -0.83
N GLY A 475 15.79 -37.22 -1.27
CA GLY A 475 16.34 -37.52 -2.59
C GLY A 475 15.47 -36.96 -3.71
N ARG A 476 15.91 -35.85 -4.35
CA ARG A 476 15.84 -35.63 -5.80
C ARG A 476 16.66 -34.39 -6.23
N VAL A 477 17.52 -34.65 -7.20
CA VAL A 477 18.63 -33.82 -7.67
C VAL A 477 18.16 -32.76 -8.67
N GLY A 478 18.70 -31.56 -8.50
CA GLY A 478 18.90 -30.56 -9.55
C GLY A 478 20.15 -29.75 -9.18
N SER A 479 21.30 -30.16 -9.71
CA SER A 479 22.63 -29.70 -9.36
C SER A 479 22.87 -28.22 -9.66
N VAL A 480 22.99 -27.39 -8.63
CA VAL A 480 23.87 -26.21 -8.66
C VAL A 480 24.60 -26.19 -7.32
N ASP A 481 25.91 -25.99 -7.41
CA ASP A 481 26.92 -26.12 -6.36
C ASP A 481 26.71 -25.13 -5.20
N ILE A 482 25.83 -25.49 -4.26
CA ILE A 482 25.52 -24.71 -3.04
C ILE A 482 26.72 -24.69 -2.09
N ARG A 483 27.55 -25.75 -2.09
CA ARG A 483 28.68 -25.87 -1.17
C ARG A 483 29.77 -24.85 -1.48
N SER A 484 30.17 -24.74 -2.74
CA SER A 484 31.18 -23.76 -3.17
C SER A 484 30.71 -22.31 -2.97
N ARG A 485 29.40 -22.08 -3.06
CA ARG A 485 28.78 -20.76 -2.90
C ARG A 485 28.69 -20.32 -1.44
N ILE A 486 28.47 -21.26 -0.52
CA ILE A 486 28.51 -21.02 0.93
C ILE A 486 29.96 -20.82 1.40
N GLU A 487 30.90 -21.63 0.91
CA GLU A 487 32.32 -21.48 1.24
C GLU A 487 32.89 -20.13 0.74
N ALA A 488 32.46 -19.66 -0.44
CA ALA A 488 32.80 -18.33 -0.95
C ALA A 488 32.22 -17.19 -0.10
N LEU A 489 30.96 -17.29 0.33
CA LEU A 489 30.29 -16.28 1.18
C LEU A 489 30.92 -16.19 2.58
N VAL A 490 31.35 -17.31 3.16
CA VAL A 490 32.05 -17.34 4.45
C VAL A 490 33.42 -16.67 4.34
N ALA A 491 34.16 -16.92 3.25
CA ALA A 491 35.46 -16.28 3.00
C ALA A 491 35.35 -14.77 2.74
N GLU A 492 34.32 -14.33 2.02
CA GLU A 492 34.02 -12.90 1.76
C GLU A 492 33.66 -12.16 3.06
N THR A 493 32.87 -12.80 3.92
CA THR A 493 32.45 -12.24 5.21
C THR A 493 33.63 -12.12 6.18
N GLN A 494 34.54 -13.10 6.21
CA GLN A 494 35.75 -13.06 7.02
C GLN A 494 36.72 -11.94 6.57
N ARG A 495 36.90 -11.74 5.25
CA ARG A 495 37.72 -10.61 4.74
C ARG A 495 37.13 -9.25 5.08
N THR A 496 35.79 -9.14 5.05
CA THR A 496 35.09 -7.89 5.35
C THR A 496 35.22 -7.51 6.83
N LEU A 497 35.24 -8.51 7.72
CA LEU A 497 35.47 -8.35 9.16
C LEU A 497 36.93 -8.00 9.50
N GLU A 498 37.89 -8.53 8.75
CA GLU A 498 39.32 -8.20 8.89
C GLU A 498 39.65 -6.77 8.38
N MET A 499 38.94 -6.28 7.35
CA MET A 499 39.11 -4.93 6.81
C MET A 499 38.46 -3.81 7.65
N SER A 500 37.48 -4.13 8.51
CA SER A 500 36.74 -3.12 9.29
C SER A 500 37.34 -2.75 10.65
N GLY A 501 38.59 -3.18 10.93
CA GLY A 501 39.45 -2.60 11.97
C GLY A 501 38.86 -2.56 13.39
N SER A 502 37.92 -3.42 13.74
CA SER A 502 37.28 -3.47 15.06
C SER A 502 37.49 -4.84 15.67
N THR A 503 38.63 -5.01 16.33
CA THR A 503 38.91 -6.15 17.21
C THR A 503 38.10 -6.03 18.50
N PRO A 504 37.30 -7.02 18.89
CA PRO A 504 36.86 -7.15 20.28
C PRO A 504 38.03 -7.73 21.09
N SER A 505 38.64 -6.89 21.93
CA SER A 505 39.61 -7.34 22.92
C SER A 505 38.93 -8.21 23.97
N ALA A 506 39.48 -9.41 24.14
CA ALA A 506 39.05 -10.39 25.13
C ALA A 506 39.32 -9.91 26.56
N TRP A 507 38.31 -9.99 27.42
CA TRP A 507 38.50 -10.04 28.86
C TRP A 507 38.84 -11.48 29.26
N ASP A 508 40.15 -11.70 29.36
CA ASP A 508 40.90 -12.39 30.41
C ASP A 508 40.36 -13.72 31.01
N SER A 509 41.07 -14.81 30.70
CA SER A 509 41.17 -15.99 31.57
C SER A 509 42.63 -16.15 31.97
N GLY A 510 42.96 -15.77 33.21
CA GLY A 510 44.31 -15.85 33.74
C GLY A 510 44.81 -17.29 33.94
N ARG A 511 46.11 -17.51 33.69
CA ARG A 511 47.11 -17.87 34.72
C ARG A 511 48.49 -18.16 34.11
N SER A 512 49.47 -17.83 34.94
CA SER A 512 50.84 -18.35 35.06
C SER A 512 51.94 -17.81 34.13
N ASN A 513 52.69 -16.87 34.72
CA ASN A 513 54.15 -16.93 34.94
C ASN A 513 55.08 -17.35 33.79
N SER A 514 55.92 -16.38 33.41
CA SER A 514 57.37 -16.35 33.64
C SER A 514 58.29 -16.32 32.41
N LYS A 515 59.21 -15.34 32.48
CA LYS A 515 60.54 -15.21 31.83
C LYS A 515 60.52 -14.81 30.34
N LEU A 516 61.03 -13.61 29.99
CA LEU A 516 62.47 -13.32 29.77
C LEU A 516 63.07 -14.27 28.72
N GLU A 517 62.87 -13.95 27.45
CA GLU A 517 63.90 -13.59 26.44
C GLU A 517 63.23 -13.18 25.12
#